data_AF-A0A7V5Y6K9-F1
#
_entry.id   AF-A0A7V5Y6K9-F1
#
_cell.length_a   1.000
_cell.length_b   1.000
_cell.length_c   1.000
_cell.angle_alpha   90.00
_cell.angle_beta   90.00
_cell.angle_gamma   90.00
#
_symmetry.space_group_name_H-M   'P 1'
#
loop_
_entity.id
_entity.type
_entity.pdbx_description
1 polymer ?
#
loop_
_entity_poly.entity_id
_entity_poly.type
_entity_poly.pdbx_seq_one_letter_code
_entity_poly.pdbx_strand_id
1 'polypeptide(L)'
;MHGMRVLIAEDDRVAARVLERLLRQAGYEVQVAYDGKQAWAMYQQNPVPLVITDWMMPEMDGLELCRRLREYSREGYTYILLLTARDQKDDRLEALNAGADDFLTKPLDPLELQARLRTAQRILDTEQRLQEQTRRLQELNEELYSQTEQLAQSMRLIEFANRRFAELFENLPIPCFTFDEQGILHEWNQAAEQLYGYSKTEVLFRSMFEKVFTGEAATRMQNLMQMVLAGST
;
A
#
# COMPACT_ATOMS: atom_id res chain seq x y z
N MET A 1 -0.30 28.00 4.55
CA MET A 1 0.84 28.28 3.65
C MET A 1 1.92 29.02 4.44
N HIS A 2 2.73 28.35 5.24
CA HIS A 2 3.93 28.92 5.88
C HIS A 2 4.86 27.76 6.27
N GLY A 3 6.17 27.86 6.03
CA GLY A 3 7.16 26.91 6.56
C GLY A 3 7.92 26.03 5.56
N MET A 4 7.77 26.21 4.24
CA MET A 4 8.65 25.49 3.29
C MET A 4 10.06 26.09 3.36
N ARG A 5 11.05 25.23 3.61
CA ARG A 5 12.46 25.61 3.65
C ARG A 5 13.03 25.76 2.25
N VAL A 6 13.78 26.83 2.03
CA VAL A 6 14.42 27.15 0.75
C VAL A 6 15.88 27.46 0.98
N LEU A 7 16.76 26.88 0.17
CA LEU A 7 18.17 27.22 0.13
C LEU A 7 18.44 28.07 -1.12
N ILE A 8 18.96 29.27 -0.91
CA ILE A 8 19.50 30.13 -1.97
C ILE A 8 21.01 29.91 -2.07
N ALA A 9 21.52 29.73 -3.28
CA ALA A 9 22.95 29.82 -3.60
C ALA A 9 23.18 30.97 -4.59
N GLU A 10 23.77 32.07 -4.14
CA GLU A 10 23.97 33.29 -4.93
C GLU A 10 25.17 34.06 -4.37
N ASP A 11 26.20 34.28 -5.20
CA ASP A 11 27.46 34.91 -4.78
C ASP A 11 27.36 36.45 -4.69
N ASP A 12 26.48 37.07 -5.48
CA ASP A 12 26.13 38.48 -5.31
C ASP A 12 25.27 38.67 -4.05
N ARG A 13 25.90 39.24 -3.01
CA ARG A 13 25.26 39.51 -1.71
C ARG A 13 24.02 40.40 -1.81
N VAL A 14 23.97 41.33 -2.77
CA VAL A 14 22.82 42.21 -2.98
C VAL A 14 21.68 41.43 -3.62
N ALA A 15 21.96 40.66 -4.67
CA ALA A 15 20.97 39.79 -5.31
C ALA A 15 20.40 38.77 -4.31
N ALA A 16 21.28 38.12 -3.54
CA ALA A 16 20.90 37.16 -2.50
C ALA A 16 19.97 37.79 -1.45
N ARG A 17 20.26 39.03 -1.01
CA ARG A 17 19.45 39.77 -0.03
C ARG A 17 18.06 40.13 -0.57
N VAL A 18 17.98 40.52 -1.85
CA VAL A 18 16.71 40.82 -2.52
C VAL A 18 15.86 39.56 -2.63
N LEU A 19 16.44 38.46 -3.10
CA LEU A 19 15.75 37.18 -3.24
C LEU A 19 15.30 36.64 -1.88
N GLU A 20 16.17 36.69 -0.86
CA GLU A 20 15.83 36.31 0.52
C GLU A 20 14.61 37.07 1.01
N ARG A 21 14.59 38.40 0.82
CA ARG A 21 13.47 39.23 1.27
C ARG A 21 12.16 38.87 0.55
N LEU A 22 12.20 38.67 -0.77
CA LEU A 22 11.02 38.30 -1.55
C LEU A 22 10.43 36.96 -1.09
N LEU A 23 11.29 35.95 -0.89
CA LEU A 23 10.87 34.64 -0.42
C LEU A 23 10.35 34.67 1.02
N ARG A 24 11.03 35.38 1.94
CA ARG A 24 10.53 35.53 3.31
C ARG A 24 9.18 36.23 3.36
N GLN A 25 8.96 37.26 2.53
CA GLN A 25 7.66 37.94 2.41
C GLN A 25 6.57 37.01 1.87
N ALA A 26 6.92 36.04 1.04
CA ALA A 26 6.03 34.99 0.55
C ALA A 26 5.83 33.83 1.55
N GLY A 27 6.44 33.88 2.74
CA GLY A 27 6.22 32.91 3.82
C GLY A 27 7.16 31.70 3.84
N TYR A 28 8.27 31.75 3.08
CA TYR A 28 9.30 30.71 3.04
C TYR A 28 10.34 30.87 4.17
N GLU A 29 10.88 29.75 4.64
CA GLU A 29 12.02 29.70 5.56
C GLU A 29 13.32 29.66 4.76
N VAL A 30 14.01 30.79 4.66
CA VAL A 30 15.15 30.93 3.76
C VAL A 30 16.48 30.72 4.48
N GLN A 31 17.34 29.91 3.88
CA GLN A 31 18.76 29.80 4.15
C GLN A 31 19.54 30.31 2.94
N VAL A 32 20.67 30.98 3.16
CA VAL A 32 21.46 31.60 2.10
C VAL A 32 22.90 31.10 2.16
N ALA A 33 23.40 30.68 1.01
CA ALA A 33 24.79 30.39 0.72
C ALA A 33 25.31 31.34 -0.35
N TYR A 34 26.59 31.71 -0.25
CA TYR A 34 27.24 32.68 -1.13
C TYR A 34 28.18 32.03 -2.16
N ASP A 35 28.18 30.70 -2.24
CA ASP A 35 28.84 29.92 -3.28
C ASP A 35 28.26 28.49 -3.30
N GLY A 36 28.53 27.74 -4.37
CA GLY A 36 27.99 26.38 -4.53
C GLY A 36 28.53 25.38 -3.50
N LYS A 37 29.77 25.53 -3.00
CA LYS A 37 30.34 24.61 -1.98
C LYS A 37 29.66 24.81 -0.63
N GLN A 38 29.40 26.06 -0.25
CA GLN A 38 28.65 26.38 0.96
C GLN A 38 27.21 25.85 0.85
N ALA A 39 26.55 26.07 -0.28
CA ALA A 39 25.20 25.57 -0.53
C ALA A 39 25.16 24.05 -0.41
N TRP A 40 26.11 23.37 -1.02
CA TRP A 40 26.28 21.92 -0.96
C TRP A 40 26.44 21.43 0.48
N ALA A 41 27.36 22.01 1.25
CA ALA A 41 27.59 21.65 2.65
C ALA A 41 26.34 21.85 3.53
N MET A 42 25.61 22.95 3.31
CA MET A 42 24.36 23.24 4.03
C MET A 42 23.27 22.21 3.68
N TYR A 43 23.11 21.87 2.39
CA TYR A 43 22.14 20.88 1.94
C TYR A 43 22.45 19.49 2.51
N GLN A 44 23.72 19.08 2.57
CA GLN A 44 24.10 17.80 3.15
C GLN A 44 23.78 17.69 4.65
N GLN A 45 23.87 18.80 5.39
CA GLN A 45 23.53 18.82 6.81
C GLN A 45 22.02 18.83 7.04
N ASN A 46 21.29 19.62 6.25
CA ASN A 46 19.85 19.79 6.38
C ASN A 46 19.22 19.89 4.98
N PRO A 47 18.83 18.76 4.36
CA PRO A 47 18.18 18.77 3.06
C PRO A 47 16.91 19.62 3.06
N VAL A 48 16.69 20.37 1.97
CA VAL A 48 15.52 21.25 1.80
C VAL A 48 14.75 20.87 0.54
N PRO A 49 13.42 21.04 0.52
CA PRO A 49 12.59 20.67 -0.63
C PRO A 49 12.75 21.60 -1.83
N LEU A 50 13.33 22.79 -1.66
CA LEU A 50 13.53 23.77 -2.73
C LEU A 50 14.92 24.39 -2.66
N VAL A 51 15.65 24.32 -3.76
CA VAL A 51 16.92 25.02 -3.98
C VAL A 51 16.74 26.04 -5.10
N ILE A 52 17.20 27.26 -4.88
CA ILE A 52 17.33 28.28 -5.92
C ILE A 52 18.81 28.62 -6.03
N THR A 53 19.42 28.40 -7.19
CA THR A 53 20.86 28.60 -7.37
C THR A 53 21.14 29.49 -8.55
N ASP A 54 22.11 30.40 -8.42
CA ASP A 54 22.69 31.08 -9.57
C ASP A 54 23.48 30.08 -10.41
N TRP A 55 23.51 30.33 -11.72
CA TRP A 55 24.31 29.55 -12.65
C TRP A 55 25.79 29.79 -12.41
N MET A 56 26.21 31.05 -12.35
CA MET A 56 27.62 31.44 -12.30
C MET A 56 28.01 31.77 -10.88
N MET A 57 28.77 30.89 -10.22
CA MET A 57 29.29 31.11 -8.87
C MET A 57 30.76 30.69 -8.81
N PRO A 58 31.57 31.29 -7.91
CA PRO A 58 32.93 30.87 -7.67
C PRO A 58 32.96 29.47 -7.03
N GLU A 59 34.09 28.77 -7.20
CA GLU A 59 34.41 27.45 -6.62
C GLU A 59 33.56 26.27 -7.12
N MET A 60 32.24 26.41 -7.13
CA MET A 60 31.27 25.45 -7.65
C MET A 60 30.13 26.25 -8.29
N ASP A 61 29.91 26.03 -9.58
CA ASP A 61 28.82 26.66 -10.33
C ASP A 61 27.47 25.99 -10.04
N GLY A 62 26.39 26.63 -10.49
CA GLY A 62 25.03 26.15 -10.25
C GLY A 62 24.74 24.80 -10.92
N LEU A 63 25.35 24.52 -12.08
CA LEU A 63 25.15 23.26 -12.78
C LEU A 63 25.80 22.08 -12.04
N GLU A 64 27.03 22.27 -11.57
CA GLU A 64 27.72 21.29 -10.74
C GLU A 64 26.98 21.05 -9.42
N LEU A 65 26.44 22.11 -8.81
CA LEU A 65 25.56 21.97 -7.65
C LEU A 65 24.31 21.14 -7.98
N CYS A 66 23.62 21.41 -9.10
CA CYS A 66 22.46 20.63 -9.55
C CYS A 66 22.79 19.14 -9.67
N ARG A 67 23.91 18.80 -10.34
CA ARG A 67 24.34 17.40 -10.51
C ARG A 67 24.55 16.72 -9.16
N ARG A 68 25.27 17.36 -8.24
CA ARG A 68 25.51 16.83 -6.89
C ARG A 68 24.22 16.63 -6.09
N LEU A 69 23.29 17.58 -6.17
CA LEU A 69 21.99 17.46 -5.51
C LEU A 69 21.18 16.26 -6.04
N ARG A 70 21.25 16.00 -7.35
CA ARG A 70 20.58 14.83 -7.96
C ARG A 70 21.23 13.51 -7.60
N GLU A 71 22.56 13.44 -7.57
CA GLU A 71 23.30 12.23 -7.23
C GLU A 71 23.14 11.84 -5.74
N TYR A 72 22.95 12.80 -4.86
CA TYR A 72 22.93 12.57 -3.42
C TYR A 72 21.57 12.17 -2.85
N SER A 73 20.52 12.08 -3.66
CA SER A 73 19.13 11.85 -3.22
C SER A 73 19.01 10.78 -2.11
N ARG A 74 18.94 11.24 -0.85
CA ARG A 74 18.87 10.38 0.34
C ARG A 74 17.42 10.10 0.70
N GLU A 75 16.59 11.14 0.79
CA GLU A 75 15.15 11.05 1.04
C GLU A 75 14.45 12.29 0.49
N GLY A 76 13.34 12.10 -0.23
CA GLY A 76 12.52 13.19 -0.75
C GLY A 76 13.01 13.79 -2.06
N TYR A 77 12.06 14.31 -2.84
CA TYR A 77 12.36 15.06 -4.05
C TYR A 77 12.64 16.53 -3.70
N THR A 78 13.71 17.07 -4.28
CA THR A 78 14.10 18.49 -4.13
C THR A 78 13.89 19.19 -5.46
N TYR A 79 13.08 20.23 -5.45
CA TYR A 79 12.91 21.08 -6.62
C TYR A 79 14.11 22.04 -6.76
N ILE A 80 14.69 22.15 -7.95
CA ILE A 80 15.84 23.01 -8.22
C ILE A 80 15.48 24.03 -9.29
N LEU A 81 15.48 25.31 -8.89
CA LEU A 81 15.28 26.46 -9.78
C LEU A 81 16.63 27.14 -10.06
N LEU A 82 17.06 27.12 -11.31
CA LEU A 82 18.32 27.74 -11.73
C LEU A 82 18.10 29.18 -12.19
N LEU A 83 18.83 30.14 -11.63
CA LEU A 83 18.83 31.53 -12.08
C LEU A 83 19.97 31.72 -13.09
N THR A 84 19.72 32.41 -14.19
CA THR A 84 20.73 32.58 -15.25
C THR A 84 20.66 33.94 -15.89
N ALA A 85 21.80 34.56 -16.20
CA ALA A 85 21.84 35.76 -17.05
C ALA A 85 21.77 35.41 -18.55
N ARG A 86 21.76 34.12 -18.90
CA ARG A 86 21.78 33.64 -20.27
C ARG A 86 20.39 33.18 -20.69
N ASP A 87 20.01 33.47 -21.94
CA ASP A 87 18.68 33.13 -22.48
C ASP A 87 18.76 32.40 -23.84
N GLN A 88 19.88 31.73 -24.12
CA GLN A 88 20.00 30.94 -25.34
C GLN A 88 19.38 29.54 -25.15
N LYS A 89 18.93 28.93 -26.24
CA LYS A 89 18.34 27.58 -26.22
C LYS A 89 19.31 26.53 -25.66
N ASP A 90 20.59 26.67 -25.95
CA ASP A 90 21.61 25.72 -25.52
C ASP A 90 21.84 25.77 -24.01
N ASP A 91 21.78 26.97 -23.41
CA ASP A 91 21.86 27.13 -21.94
C ASP A 91 20.65 26.46 -21.24
N ARG A 92 19.46 26.52 -21.85
CA ARG A 92 18.28 25.85 -21.29
C ARG A 92 18.43 24.33 -21.30
N LEU A 93 18.97 23.77 -22.38
CA LEU A 93 19.25 22.34 -22.46
C LEU A 93 20.30 21.91 -21.44
N GLU A 94 21.35 22.70 -21.26
CA GLU A 94 22.41 22.42 -20.30
C GLU A 94 21.88 22.45 -18.85
N ALA A 95 21.02 23.41 -18.49
CA ALA A 95 20.37 23.46 -17.17
C ALA A 95 19.57 22.19 -16.86
N LEU A 96 18.71 21.77 -17.80
CA LEU A 96 17.87 20.59 -17.65
C LEU A 96 18.72 19.31 -17.60
N ASN A 97 19.77 19.21 -18.41
CA ASN A 97 20.70 18.08 -18.40
C ASN A 97 21.53 17.99 -17.12
N ALA A 98 21.81 19.13 -16.47
CA ALA A 98 22.42 19.16 -15.14
C ALA A 98 21.44 18.76 -14.02
N GLY A 99 20.15 18.63 -14.35
CA GLY A 99 19.10 18.19 -13.44
C GLY A 99 18.29 19.31 -12.80
N ALA A 100 18.39 20.56 -13.26
CA ALA A 100 17.46 21.60 -12.82
C ALA A 100 16.03 21.26 -13.28
N ASP A 101 15.03 21.57 -12.44
CA ASP A 101 13.62 21.34 -12.80
C ASP A 101 13.04 22.50 -13.61
N ASP A 102 13.57 23.69 -13.38
CA ASP A 102 13.18 24.90 -14.10
C ASP A 102 14.29 25.96 -14.00
N PHE A 103 14.16 27.02 -14.77
CA PHE A 103 15.10 28.13 -14.78
C PHE A 103 14.38 29.49 -14.88
N LEU A 104 15.06 30.55 -14.44
CA LEU A 104 14.57 31.93 -14.54
C LEU A 104 15.70 32.85 -15.00
N THR A 105 15.41 33.67 -16.02
CA THR A 105 16.39 34.60 -16.57
C THR A 105 16.49 35.87 -15.73
N LYS A 106 17.72 36.29 -15.39
CA LYS A 106 18.00 37.56 -14.72
C LYS A 106 17.86 38.72 -15.74
N PRO A 107 17.30 39.88 -15.38
CA PRO A 107 16.81 40.26 -14.05
C PRO A 107 15.48 39.59 -13.69
N LEU A 108 15.35 39.16 -12.42
CA LEU A 108 14.18 38.42 -11.95
C LEU A 108 12.91 39.29 -11.96
N ASP A 109 11.88 38.86 -12.69
CA ASP A 109 10.53 39.39 -12.53
C ASP A 109 9.86 38.74 -11.29
N PRO A 110 9.45 39.50 -10.27
CA PRO A 110 8.75 38.96 -9.10
C PRO A 110 7.51 38.14 -9.44
N LEU A 111 6.76 38.51 -10.50
CA LEU A 111 5.57 37.78 -10.93
C LEU A 111 5.94 36.43 -11.54
N GLU A 112 7.01 36.39 -12.35
CA GLU A 112 7.50 35.12 -12.91
C GLU A 112 8.02 34.23 -11.79
N LEU A 113 8.86 34.75 -10.89
CA LEU A 113 9.39 33.99 -9.75
C LEU A 113 8.24 33.40 -8.93
N GLN A 114 7.20 34.18 -8.62
CA GLN A 114 6.04 33.70 -7.88
C GLN A 114 5.29 32.60 -8.65
N ALA A 115 5.18 32.69 -9.98
CA ALA A 115 4.57 31.65 -10.79
C ALA A 115 5.38 30.34 -10.74
N ARG A 116 6.71 30.42 -10.87
CA ARG A 116 7.62 29.26 -10.78
C ARG A 116 7.55 28.61 -9.41
N LEU A 117 7.55 29.39 -8.33
CA LEU A 117 7.42 28.90 -6.97
C LEU A 117 6.08 28.20 -6.70
N ARG A 118 4.98 28.70 -7.28
CA ARG A 118 3.68 27.99 -7.21
C ARG A 118 3.72 26.65 -7.93
N THR A 119 4.39 26.56 -9.07
CA THR A 119 4.59 25.29 -9.78
C THR A 119 5.44 24.33 -8.96
N ALA A 120 6.56 24.81 -8.42
CA ALA A 120 7.43 24.04 -7.53
C ALA A 120 6.65 23.47 -6.34
N GLN A 121 5.85 24.31 -5.67
CA GLN A 121 5.00 23.87 -4.56
C GLN A 121 4.03 22.75 -4.96
N ARG A 122 3.36 22.88 -6.12
CA ARG A 122 2.42 21.85 -6.59
C ARG A 122 3.11 20.52 -6.88
N ILE A 123 4.32 20.56 -7.44
CA ILE A 123 5.12 19.36 -7.71
C ILE A 123 5.54 18.73 -6.38
N LEU A 124 6.09 19.52 -5.46
CA LEU A 124 6.50 19.04 -4.13
C LEU A 124 5.34 18.44 -3.33
N ASP A 125 4.16 19.08 -3.33
CA ASP A 125 2.96 18.55 -2.69
C ASP A 125 2.51 17.22 -3.32
N THR A 126 2.68 17.07 -4.63
CA THR A 126 2.32 15.85 -5.37
C THR A 126 3.28 14.72 -5.05
N GLU A 127 4.58 14.99 -5.06
CA GLU A 127 5.63 14.04 -4.69
C GLU A 127 5.45 13.54 -3.24
N GLN A 128 5.17 14.46 -2.30
CA GLN A 128 4.87 14.09 -0.92
C GLN A 128 3.64 13.19 -0.80
N ARG A 129 2.56 13.50 -1.52
CA ARG A 129 1.35 12.65 -1.54
C ARG A 129 1.62 11.28 -2.14
N LEU A 130 2.41 11.20 -3.21
CA LEU A 130 2.77 9.94 -3.86
C LEU A 130 3.62 9.06 -2.93
N GLN A 131 4.57 9.65 -2.21
CA GLN A 131 5.37 8.94 -1.21
C GLN A 131 4.50 8.40 -0.07
N GLU A 132 3.57 9.23 0.44
CA GLU A 132 2.62 8.80 1.48
C GLU A 132 1.71 7.66 1.01
N GLN A 133 1.19 7.75 -0.22
CA GLN A 133 0.36 6.69 -0.82
C GLN A 133 1.15 5.39 -1.01
N THR A 134 2.40 5.48 -1.48
CA THR A 134 3.28 4.31 -1.62
C THR A 134 3.51 3.63 -0.28
N ARG A 135 3.83 4.41 0.77
CA ARG A 135 4.01 3.86 2.13
C ARG A 135 2.74 3.17 2.62
N ARG A 136 1.59 3.82 2.49
CA ARG A 136 0.31 3.26 2.91
C ARG A 136 -0.06 1.98 2.16
N LEU A 137 0.25 1.89 0.86
CA LEU A 137 0.04 0.68 0.08
C LEU A 137 0.94 -0.46 0.54
N GLN A 138 2.18 -0.18 0.93
CA GLN A 138 3.08 -1.19 1.48
C GLN A 138 2.56 -1.73 2.81
N GLU A 139 2.14 -0.85 3.73
CA GLU A 139 1.53 -1.23 5.01
C GLU A 139 0.29 -2.12 4.82
N LEU A 140 -0.62 -1.73 3.91
CA LEU A 140 -1.81 -2.52 3.61
C LEU A 140 -1.48 -3.87 2.97
N ASN A 141 -0.46 -3.94 2.10
CA ASN A 141 -0.03 -5.22 1.52
C ASN A 141 0.53 -6.16 2.58
N GLU A 142 1.34 -5.66 3.51
CA GLU A 142 1.86 -6.45 4.63
C GLU A 142 0.73 -6.98 5.52
N GLU A 143 -0.27 -6.15 5.82
CA GLU A 143 -1.46 -6.56 6.56
C GLU A 143 -2.24 -7.66 5.81
N LEU A 144 -2.48 -7.49 4.51
CA LEU A 144 -3.14 -8.48 3.67
C LEU A 144 -2.37 -9.81 3.67
N TYR A 145 -1.05 -9.79 3.54
CA TYR A 145 -0.24 -11.01 3.60
C TYR A 145 -0.44 -11.73 4.94
N SER A 146 -0.39 -11.01 6.07
CA SER A 146 -0.64 -11.60 7.38
C SER A 146 -2.03 -12.24 7.50
N GLN A 147 -3.07 -11.55 7.01
CA GLN A 147 -4.44 -12.10 7.02
C GLN A 147 -4.56 -13.36 6.16
N THR A 148 -3.93 -13.38 4.97
CA THR A 148 -3.96 -14.56 4.10
C THR A 148 -3.28 -15.77 4.73
N GLU A 149 -2.17 -15.58 5.44
CA GLU A 149 -1.51 -16.66 6.18
C GLU A 149 -2.37 -17.19 7.33
N GLN A 150 -2.99 -16.30 8.10
CA GLN A 150 -3.91 -16.69 9.18
C GLN A 150 -5.09 -17.48 8.65
N LEU A 151 -5.69 -17.05 7.54
CA LEU A 151 -6.79 -17.75 6.90
C LEU A 151 -6.36 -19.15 6.44
N ALA A 152 -5.19 -19.27 5.81
CA ALA A 152 -4.65 -20.56 5.37
C ALA A 152 -4.33 -21.50 6.54
N GLN A 153 -3.91 -20.97 7.69
CA GLN A 153 -3.75 -21.77 8.91
C GLN A 153 -5.11 -22.24 9.45
N SER A 154 -6.11 -21.36 9.52
CA SER A 154 -7.46 -21.72 9.95
C SER A 154 -8.10 -22.77 9.06
N MET A 155 -7.98 -22.64 7.73
CA MET A 155 -8.51 -23.63 6.78
C MET A 155 -7.88 -25.00 6.99
N ARG A 156 -6.55 -25.08 7.15
CA ARG A 156 -5.85 -26.35 7.44
C ARG A 156 -6.34 -27.00 8.74
N LEU A 157 -6.59 -26.21 9.78
CA LEU A 157 -7.13 -26.74 11.05
C LEU A 157 -8.54 -27.29 10.89
N ILE A 158 -9.40 -26.60 10.15
CA ILE A 158 -10.77 -27.04 9.86
C ILE A 158 -10.75 -28.33 9.03
N GLU A 159 -9.95 -28.39 7.97
CA GLU A 159 -9.80 -29.58 7.13
C GLU A 159 -9.29 -30.77 7.94
N PHE A 160 -8.29 -30.56 8.81
CA PHE A 160 -7.78 -31.59 9.71
C PHE A 160 -8.86 -32.09 10.68
N ALA A 161 -9.60 -31.17 11.30
CA ALA A 161 -10.67 -31.53 12.23
C ALA A 161 -11.79 -32.32 11.53
N ASN A 162 -12.23 -31.86 10.35
CA ASN A 162 -13.25 -32.53 9.56
C ASN A 162 -12.81 -33.92 9.11
N ARG A 163 -11.57 -34.06 8.62
CA ARG A 163 -11.02 -35.36 8.23
C ARG A 163 -10.96 -36.32 9.41
N ARG A 164 -10.47 -35.86 10.56
CA ARG A 164 -10.41 -36.68 11.78
C ARG A 164 -11.80 -37.09 12.25
N PHE A 165 -12.79 -36.20 12.19
CA PHE A 165 -14.18 -36.54 12.51
C PHE A 165 -14.72 -37.61 11.56
N ALA A 166 -14.55 -37.44 10.25
CA ALA A 166 -14.99 -38.40 9.24
C ALA A 166 -14.33 -39.77 9.46
N GLU A 167 -13.02 -39.83 9.70
CA GLU A 167 -12.31 -41.07 10.00
C GLU A 167 -12.82 -41.75 11.28
N LEU A 168 -13.11 -40.98 12.33
CA LEU A 168 -13.67 -41.53 13.57
C LEU A 168 -15.09 -42.06 13.36
N PHE A 169 -15.95 -41.28 12.73
CA PHE A 169 -17.35 -41.65 12.45
C PHE A 169 -17.44 -42.92 11.61
N GLU A 170 -16.62 -43.00 10.54
CA GLU A 170 -16.61 -44.13 9.61
C GLU A 170 -16.20 -45.44 10.30
N ASN A 171 -15.25 -45.38 11.23
CA ASN A 171 -14.70 -46.56 11.93
C ASN A 171 -15.42 -46.91 13.25
N LEU A 172 -16.53 -46.25 13.59
CA LEU A 172 -17.31 -46.63 14.78
C LEU A 172 -17.86 -48.05 14.64
N PRO A 173 -17.75 -48.92 15.66
CA PRO A 173 -18.24 -50.30 15.61
C PRO A 173 -19.78 -50.40 15.72
N ILE A 174 -20.48 -49.25 15.78
CA ILE A 174 -21.93 -49.17 15.93
C ILE A 174 -22.49 -48.54 14.65
N PRO A 175 -23.56 -49.11 14.07
CA PRO A 175 -24.30 -48.48 12.97
C PRO A 175 -24.75 -47.07 13.35
N CYS A 176 -24.20 -46.07 12.67
CA CYS A 176 -24.53 -44.67 12.89
C CYS A 176 -24.88 -44.02 11.55
N PHE A 177 -25.99 -43.28 11.55
CA PHE A 177 -26.44 -42.49 10.42
C PHE A 177 -27.22 -41.29 10.95
N THR A 178 -27.25 -40.21 10.19
CA THR A 178 -28.02 -39.01 10.51
C THR A 178 -29.06 -38.78 9.42
N PHE A 179 -30.15 -38.11 9.79
CA PHE A 179 -31.22 -37.74 8.88
C PHE A 179 -31.83 -36.39 9.27
N ASP A 180 -32.46 -35.72 8.32
CA ASP A 180 -33.24 -34.50 8.58
C ASP A 180 -34.71 -34.80 8.93
N GLU A 181 -35.51 -33.75 9.16
CA GLU A 181 -36.93 -33.87 9.52
C GLU A 181 -37.78 -34.60 8.46
N GLN A 182 -37.31 -34.68 7.21
CA GLN A 182 -37.98 -35.39 6.13
C GLN A 182 -37.50 -36.86 6.03
N GLY A 183 -36.57 -37.28 6.88
CA GLY A 183 -35.99 -38.62 6.88
C GLY A 183 -34.94 -38.83 5.78
N ILE A 184 -34.39 -37.75 5.22
CA ILE A 184 -33.31 -37.84 4.23
C ILE A 184 -31.99 -38.10 4.95
N LEU A 185 -31.27 -39.15 4.54
CA LEU A 185 -30.00 -39.54 5.16
C LEU A 185 -28.87 -38.59 4.75
N HIS A 186 -28.11 -38.08 5.73
CA HIS A 186 -26.97 -37.17 5.51
C HIS A 186 -25.62 -37.81 5.87
N GLU A 187 -25.61 -38.78 6.77
CA GLU A 187 -24.42 -39.55 7.11
C GLU A 187 -24.75 -41.03 7.18
N TRP A 188 -23.76 -41.86 6.85
CA TRP A 188 -23.84 -43.31 6.85
C TRP A 188 -22.44 -43.88 7.04
N ASN A 189 -22.22 -44.66 8.10
CA ASN A 189 -20.90 -45.25 8.40
C ASN A 189 -20.79 -46.71 7.96
N GLN A 190 -19.56 -47.23 7.99
CA GLN A 190 -19.24 -48.60 7.59
C GLN A 190 -20.04 -49.67 8.37
N ALA A 191 -20.26 -49.47 9.68
CA ALA A 191 -21.05 -50.42 10.47
C ALA A 191 -22.53 -50.45 10.04
N ALA A 192 -23.10 -49.30 9.62
CA ALA A 192 -24.44 -49.25 9.06
C ALA A 192 -24.50 -49.95 7.69
N GLU A 193 -23.51 -49.76 6.84
CA GLU A 193 -23.39 -50.49 5.57
C GLU A 193 -23.32 -52.01 5.79
N GLN A 194 -22.55 -52.48 6.77
CA GLN A 194 -22.46 -53.90 7.11
C GLN A 194 -23.79 -54.47 7.66
N LEU A 195 -24.52 -53.70 8.47
CA LEU A 195 -25.77 -54.16 9.07
C LEU A 195 -26.93 -54.16 8.07
N TYR A 196 -27.09 -53.08 7.31
CA TYR A 196 -28.25 -52.89 6.43
C TYR A 196 -27.99 -53.31 4.98
N GLY A 197 -26.73 -53.53 4.59
CA GLY A 197 -26.35 -54.05 3.28
C GLY A 197 -26.39 -53.03 2.13
N TYR A 198 -26.47 -51.74 2.45
CA TYR A 198 -26.47 -50.65 1.46
C TYR A 198 -25.25 -49.76 1.62
N SER A 199 -24.60 -49.44 0.50
CA SER A 199 -23.44 -48.56 0.51
C SER A 199 -23.80 -47.10 0.69
N LYS A 200 -22.85 -46.31 1.19
CA LYS A 200 -23.02 -44.86 1.43
C LYS A 200 -23.55 -44.12 0.20
N THR A 201 -23.06 -44.44 -1.00
CA THR A 201 -23.50 -43.79 -2.26
C THR A 201 -24.92 -44.19 -2.68
N GLU A 202 -25.44 -45.31 -2.20
CA GLU A 202 -26.80 -45.76 -2.50
C GLU A 202 -27.86 -45.08 -1.65
N VAL A 203 -27.51 -44.61 -0.45
CA VAL A 203 -28.46 -44.15 0.57
C VAL A 203 -28.33 -42.67 0.91
N LEU A 204 -27.15 -42.05 0.76
CA LEU A 204 -26.97 -40.64 1.05
C LEU A 204 -27.85 -39.74 0.17
N PHE A 205 -28.37 -38.69 0.81
CA PHE A 205 -29.29 -37.70 0.24
C PHE A 205 -30.58 -38.31 -0.32
N ARG A 206 -30.97 -39.50 0.17
CA ARG A 206 -32.23 -40.16 -0.15
C ARG A 206 -33.04 -40.42 1.10
N SER A 207 -34.34 -40.61 0.93
CA SER A 207 -35.24 -40.97 2.03
C SER A 207 -34.92 -42.37 2.55
N MET A 208 -34.73 -42.49 3.87
CA MET A 208 -34.50 -43.77 4.54
C MET A 208 -35.66 -44.76 4.37
N PHE A 209 -36.86 -44.27 4.03
CA PHE A 209 -38.07 -45.08 3.85
C PHE A 209 -38.20 -45.71 2.45
N GLU A 210 -37.38 -45.29 1.48
CA GLU A 210 -37.41 -45.88 0.13
C GLU A 210 -36.82 -47.29 0.10
N LYS A 211 -35.76 -47.52 0.87
CA LYS A 211 -34.96 -48.74 0.81
C LYS A 211 -34.57 -49.31 2.16
N VAL A 212 -34.11 -48.46 3.09
CA VAL A 212 -33.47 -48.93 4.34
C VAL A 212 -34.52 -49.43 5.34
N PHE A 213 -35.59 -48.68 5.56
CA PHE A 213 -36.70 -49.06 6.44
C PHE A 213 -37.98 -49.20 5.63
N THR A 214 -38.51 -50.41 5.54
CA THR A 214 -39.74 -50.72 4.78
C THR A 214 -40.77 -51.43 5.67
N GLY A 215 -42.05 -51.39 5.26
CA GLY A 215 -43.14 -52.08 5.97
C GLY A 215 -43.32 -51.65 7.44
N GLU A 216 -43.40 -52.62 8.35
CA GLU A 216 -43.55 -52.35 9.79
C GLU A 216 -42.37 -51.61 10.41
N ALA A 217 -41.16 -51.77 9.86
CA ALA A 217 -39.97 -51.07 10.34
C ALA A 217 -40.03 -49.57 9.99
N ALA A 218 -40.53 -49.23 8.79
CA ALA A 218 -40.78 -47.84 8.38
C ALA A 218 -41.77 -47.15 9.32
N THR A 219 -42.87 -47.83 9.63
CA THR A 219 -43.93 -47.30 10.51
C THR A 219 -43.39 -47.06 11.93
N ARG A 220 -42.61 -48.00 12.48
CA ARG A 220 -41.95 -47.85 13.77
C ARG A 220 -40.97 -46.67 13.79
N MET A 221 -40.18 -46.53 12.73
CA MET A 221 -39.20 -45.45 12.63
C MET A 221 -39.85 -44.08 12.46
N GLN A 222 -40.93 -43.96 11.69
CA GLN A 222 -41.70 -42.71 11.57
C GLN A 222 -42.28 -42.27 12.92
N ASN A 223 -42.84 -43.21 13.68
CA ASN A 223 -43.36 -42.91 15.03
C ASN A 223 -42.24 -42.47 15.98
N LEU A 224 -41.09 -43.14 15.93
CA LEU A 224 -39.92 -42.76 16.72
C LEU A 224 -39.44 -41.34 16.37
N MET A 225 -39.35 -41.02 15.08
CA MET A 225 -38.99 -39.68 14.59
C MET A 225 -39.95 -38.62 15.13
N GLN A 226 -41.26 -38.87 15.06
CA GLN A 226 -42.27 -37.94 15.58
C GLN A 226 -42.15 -37.75 17.08
N MET A 227 -41.90 -38.81 17.85
CA MET A 227 -41.70 -38.71 19.30
C MET A 227 -40.46 -37.87 19.66
N VAL A 228 -39.34 -38.12 18.98
CA VAL A 228 -38.08 -37.40 19.21
C VAL A 228 -38.22 -35.91 18.81
N LEU A 229 -38.85 -35.61 17.67
CA LEU A 229 -39.07 -34.23 17.20
C LEU A 229 -40.09 -33.48 18.07
N ALA A 230 -41.07 -34.18 18.65
CA ALA A 230 -42.04 -33.60 19.58
C ALA A 230 -41.48 -33.44 21.01
N GLY A 231 -40.21 -33.80 21.27
CA GLY A 231 -39.58 -33.72 22.58
C GLY A 231 -40.25 -34.58 23.66
N SER A 232 -40.98 -35.62 23.25
CA SER A 232 -41.77 -36.48 24.12
C SER A 232 -41.01 -37.81 24.29
N THR A 233 -40.10 -37.87 25.28
CA THR A 233 -39.38 -39.09 25.66
C THR A 233 -40.25 -40.06 26.43
#